data_AF-A0A816EKU5-F1
#
_entry.id   AF-A0A816EKU5-F1
#
_cell.length_a   1.000
_cell.length_b   1.000
_cell.length_c   1.000
_cell.angle_alpha   90.00
_cell.angle_beta   90.00
_cell.angle_gamma   90.00
#
_symmetry.space_group_name_H-M   'P 1'
#
loop_
_entity.id
_entity.type
_entity.pdbx_description
1 polymer ?
#
loop_
_entity_poly.entity_id
_entity_poly.type
_entity_poly.pdbx_seq_one_letter_code
_entity_poly.pdbx_strand_id
1 'polypeptide(L)'
;MTTSGSTSLSATTSISTSSMMNITTNQISTTLTTTVLSSVTTASTISMVNATSIVATTQATIATTSNYSLVQSMNSSALTINSQRFCHPTPCIAAMHFYQVIALNVSMDDKYTIQCHSCMDTYGYLFNTTFDPTDTTKNLVEEGDDYGSSTDIFLTVTLQRSIRYILVSTTYSLSVLGPFSITSTGLVPIVFNLFSNESAPASFVISQGSSSLASTSPVYFRTGTCTTPNFYYNAFAIHVYTAGVCNISLASNFDSYEYLYNNTFNSSARTTNMLQSNDDGTGSTQFFLSYFIDILARYIVVVTTYSASITGPFAINIFGPN
;
A
#
# COMPACT_ATOMS: atom_id res chain seq x y z
N MET A 1 -21.21 5.43 63.74
CA MET A 1 -21.81 6.74 63.41
C MET A 1 -21.68 6.89 61.90
N THR A 2 -22.72 6.48 61.16
CA THR A 2 -23.64 7.34 60.35
C THR A 2 -23.00 7.73 59.00
N THR A 3 -23.50 7.45 57.80
CA THR A 3 -24.78 6.93 57.23
C THR A 3 -24.49 6.65 55.73
N SER A 4 -24.74 5.45 55.21
CA SER A 4 -25.84 5.07 54.29
C SER A 4 -26.29 6.11 53.24
N GLY A 5 -26.24 5.72 51.95
CA GLY A 5 -26.83 6.46 50.84
C GLY A 5 -26.91 5.63 49.55
N SER A 6 -27.84 4.68 49.50
CA SER A 6 -28.26 3.91 48.33
C SER A 6 -29.36 4.64 47.55
N THR A 7 -29.27 4.72 46.23
CA THR A 7 -30.44 4.90 45.36
C THR A 7 -30.28 4.14 44.04
N SER A 8 -31.09 3.09 43.92
CA SER A 8 -31.46 2.40 42.69
C SER A 8 -32.53 3.20 41.93
N LEU A 9 -32.44 3.29 40.61
CA LEU A 9 -33.60 3.57 39.76
C LEU A 9 -33.64 2.59 38.58
N SER A 10 -34.59 1.67 38.68
CA SER A 10 -35.15 0.87 37.61
C SER A 10 -36.19 1.69 36.83
N ALA A 11 -36.14 1.67 35.51
CA ALA A 11 -37.28 2.01 34.67
C ALA A 11 -37.37 1.02 33.50
N THR A 12 -38.29 0.08 33.67
CA THR A 12 -38.81 -0.84 32.67
C THR A 12 -39.85 -0.09 31.84
N THR A 13 -39.75 -0.12 30.52
CA THR A 13 -40.90 0.19 29.65
C THR A 13 -40.97 -0.82 28.51
N SER A 14 -41.85 -1.78 28.71
CA SER A 14 -42.43 -2.66 27.70
C SER A 14 -43.52 -1.93 26.91
N ILE A 15 -43.50 -2.00 25.58
CA ILE A 15 -44.70 -1.83 24.75
C ILE A 15 -44.81 -3.02 23.81
N SER A 16 -46.01 -3.60 23.82
CA SER A 16 -46.44 -4.83 23.18
C SER A 16 -47.10 -4.60 21.81
N THR A 17 -46.77 -5.51 20.89
CA THR A 17 -47.63 -6.21 19.89
C THR A 17 -48.71 -5.47 19.10
N SER A 18 -48.62 -5.60 17.78
CA SER A 18 -49.63 -6.07 16.79
C SER A 18 -49.31 -5.41 15.43
N SER A 19 -49.42 -6.01 14.25
CA SER A 19 -50.19 -7.17 13.80
C SER A 19 -49.61 -7.69 12.47
N MET A 20 -50.05 -8.90 12.16
CA MET A 20 -49.77 -9.75 11.02
C MET A 20 -49.91 -9.07 9.64
N MET A 21 -49.04 -9.44 8.69
CA MET A 21 -49.55 -9.95 7.42
C MET A 21 -48.54 -10.90 6.76
N ASN A 22 -48.89 -12.18 6.81
CA ASN A 22 -48.30 -13.26 6.04
C ASN A 22 -49.06 -13.27 4.71
N ILE A 23 -48.42 -12.97 3.57
CA ILE A 23 -48.99 -13.28 2.25
C ILE A 23 -47.94 -14.04 1.43
N THR A 24 -48.43 -15.19 0.99
CA THR A 24 -47.85 -16.25 0.18
C THR A 24 -47.43 -15.85 -1.23
N THR A 25 -46.41 -16.55 -1.70
CA THR A 25 -46.05 -16.91 -3.09
C THR A 25 -47.22 -16.97 -4.08
N ASN A 26 -47.09 -16.32 -5.24
CA ASN A 26 -47.15 -16.99 -6.56
C ASN A 26 -46.95 -16.03 -7.76
N GLN A 27 -46.11 -16.52 -8.67
CA GLN A 27 -46.15 -16.39 -10.14
C GLN A 27 -46.46 -15.03 -10.80
N ILE A 28 -45.44 -14.46 -11.45
CA ILE A 28 -45.66 -13.67 -12.67
C ILE A 28 -44.82 -14.27 -13.79
N SER A 29 -45.56 -14.82 -14.76
CA SER A 29 -45.13 -15.39 -16.02
C SER A 29 -44.56 -14.30 -16.94
N THR A 30 -43.44 -14.61 -17.59
CA THR A 30 -42.85 -13.89 -18.72
C THR A 30 -43.76 -13.97 -19.94
N THR A 31 -44.07 -12.82 -20.56
CA THR A 31 -44.68 -12.76 -21.90
C THR A 31 -43.68 -12.10 -22.84
N LEU A 32 -43.05 -12.88 -23.72
CA LEU A 32 -42.32 -12.40 -24.89
C LEU A 32 -43.33 -12.05 -25.98
N THR A 33 -43.36 -10.79 -26.42
CA THR A 33 -44.03 -10.38 -27.67
C THR A 33 -43.02 -10.36 -28.80
N THR A 34 -43.05 -11.39 -29.65
CA THR A 34 -42.43 -11.41 -30.98
C THR A 34 -43.30 -10.62 -31.97
N THR A 35 -42.77 -9.51 -32.46
CA THR A 35 -43.32 -8.76 -33.59
C THR A 35 -42.57 -9.20 -34.85
N VAL A 36 -43.24 -9.93 -35.74
CA VAL A 36 -42.78 -10.17 -37.11
C VAL A 36 -43.72 -9.44 -38.05
N LEU A 37 -43.22 -8.42 -38.75
CA LEU A 37 -43.89 -7.83 -39.90
C LEU A 37 -43.19 -8.29 -41.18
N SER A 38 -44.02 -8.83 -42.06
CA SER A 38 -43.76 -9.35 -43.39
C SER A 38 -43.60 -8.27 -44.45
N SER A 39 -42.78 -8.53 -45.47
CA SER A 39 -43.01 -8.05 -46.85
C SER A 39 -42.48 -9.02 -47.91
N VAL A 40 -43.45 -9.73 -48.51
CA VAL A 40 -43.68 -10.02 -49.95
C VAL A 40 -42.48 -10.04 -50.92
N THR A 41 -42.35 -11.15 -51.67
CA THR A 41 -42.30 -11.13 -53.15
C THR A 41 -42.67 -12.49 -53.75
N THR A 42 -43.34 -12.41 -54.90
CA THR A 42 -44.06 -13.44 -55.68
C THR A 42 -43.17 -14.28 -56.60
N ALA A 43 -43.48 -15.57 -56.82
CA ALA A 43 -43.69 -16.20 -58.15
C ALA A 43 -43.89 -17.73 -58.08
N SER A 44 -45.12 -18.14 -58.43
CA SER A 44 -45.58 -19.23 -59.32
C SER A 44 -44.86 -20.59 -59.49
N THR A 45 -45.73 -21.60 -59.60
CA THR A 45 -45.70 -22.90 -60.32
C THR A 45 -45.37 -24.20 -59.56
N ILE A 46 -46.30 -25.15 -59.77
CA ILE A 46 -46.44 -26.48 -59.20
C ILE A 46 -45.48 -27.46 -59.90
N SER A 47 -44.76 -28.29 -59.14
CA SER A 47 -44.38 -29.64 -59.57
C SER A 47 -44.11 -30.52 -58.35
N MET A 48 -44.88 -31.60 -58.21
CA MET A 48 -44.63 -32.67 -57.25
C MET A 48 -43.43 -33.49 -57.74
N VAL A 49 -42.30 -33.41 -57.05
CA VAL A 49 -41.25 -34.43 -57.12
C VAL A 49 -40.83 -34.81 -55.71
N ASN A 50 -41.05 -36.08 -55.41
CA ASN A 50 -40.66 -36.76 -54.19
C ASN A 50 -39.12 -36.87 -54.18
N ALA A 51 -38.44 -36.14 -53.30
CA ALA A 51 -37.00 -36.30 -53.06
C ALA A 51 -36.70 -36.10 -51.58
N THR A 52 -36.25 -37.18 -50.96
CA THR A 52 -35.70 -37.29 -49.61
C THR A 52 -34.83 -36.09 -49.23
N SER A 53 -35.28 -35.32 -48.23
CA SER A 53 -34.53 -34.20 -47.64
C SER A 53 -33.44 -34.74 -46.71
N ILE A 54 -32.19 -34.51 -47.08
CA ILE A 54 -31.06 -34.47 -46.14
C ILE A 54 -31.16 -33.14 -45.41
N VAL A 55 -31.59 -33.16 -44.15
CA VAL A 55 -31.58 -31.98 -43.28
C VAL A 55 -30.14 -31.75 -42.82
N ALA A 56 -29.39 -30.98 -43.59
CA ALA A 56 -28.18 -30.34 -43.10
C ALA A 56 -28.61 -29.16 -42.22
N THR A 57 -28.63 -29.36 -40.90
CA THR A 57 -28.75 -28.28 -39.92
C THR A 57 -27.49 -27.43 -39.96
N THR A 58 -27.50 -26.36 -40.76
CA THR A 58 -26.57 -25.24 -40.62
C THR A 58 -26.96 -24.45 -39.38
N GLN A 59 -26.31 -24.74 -38.25
CA GLN A 59 -26.40 -23.91 -37.07
C GLN A 59 -25.59 -22.64 -37.32
N ALA A 60 -26.28 -21.56 -37.73
CA ALA A 60 -25.69 -20.24 -37.82
C ALA A 60 -25.41 -19.73 -36.40
N THR A 61 -24.16 -19.86 -35.97
CA THR A 61 -23.64 -19.20 -34.78
C THR A 61 -23.62 -17.69 -35.05
N ILE A 62 -24.62 -16.96 -34.56
CA ILE A 62 -24.60 -15.50 -34.55
C ILE A 62 -23.57 -15.08 -33.49
N ALA A 63 -22.32 -14.89 -33.90
CA ALA A 63 -21.34 -14.14 -33.12
C ALA A 63 -21.78 -12.67 -33.11
N THR A 64 -22.46 -12.25 -32.05
CA THR A 64 -22.70 -10.83 -31.78
C THR A 64 -21.37 -10.21 -31.34
N THR A 65 -20.62 -9.65 -32.29
CA THR A 65 -19.49 -8.77 -31.99
C THR A 65 -20.05 -7.44 -31.51
N SER A 66 -20.29 -7.34 -30.20
CA SER A 66 -20.58 -6.08 -29.55
C SER A 66 -19.34 -5.20 -29.64
N ASN A 67 -19.35 -4.21 -30.54
CA ASN A 67 -18.31 -3.19 -30.63
C ASN A 67 -18.42 -2.26 -29.42
N TYR A 68 -17.84 -2.67 -28.29
CA TYR A 68 -17.67 -1.76 -27.16
C TYR A 68 -16.51 -0.81 -27.43
N SER A 69 -16.78 0.49 -27.43
CA SER A 69 -15.73 1.51 -27.45
C SER A 69 -15.16 1.67 -26.05
N LEU A 70 -13.83 1.63 -25.93
CA LEU A 70 -13.16 1.96 -24.67
C LEU A 70 -13.37 3.44 -24.34
N VAL A 71 -13.58 3.70 -23.05
CA VAL A 71 -13.76 5.02 -22.46
C VAL A 71 -12.56 5.32 -21.56
N GLN A 72 -12.11 6.57 -21.59
CA GLN A 72 -11.04 7.07 -20.74
C GLN A 72 -11.60 7.93 -19.61
N SER A 73 -11.07 7.78 -18.40
CA SER A 73 -11.20 8.75 -17.31
C SER A 73 -9.84 9.31 -16.93
N MET A 74 -9.81 10.53 -16.36
CA MET A 74 -8.58 11.23 -16.00
C MET A 74 -8.71 11.91 -14.64
N ASN A 75 -7.62 11.96 -13.88
CA ASN A 75 -7.48 12.79 -12.69
C ASN A 75 -6.06 13.35 -12.62
N SER A 76 -5.91 14.58 -12.13
CA SER A 76 -4.60 15.24 -12.01
C SER A 76 -4.33 15.64 -10.57
N SER A 77 -3.07 15.53 -10.17
CA SER A 77 -2.58 15.93 -8.84
C SER A 77 -1.11 16.36 -8.92
N ALA A 78 -0.48 16.56 -7.77
CA ALA A 78 0.94 16.83 -7.67
C ALA A 78 1.54 16.21 -6.40
N LEU A 79 2.78 15.73 -6.50
CA LEU A 79 3.62 15.45 -5.35
C LEU A 79 4.25 16.76 -4.88
N THR A 80 4.03 17.09 -3.61
CA THR A 80 4.51 18.34 -2.99
C THR A 80 5.31 18.02 -1.73
N ILE A 81 5.96 19.03 -1.16
CA ILE A 81 6.69 18.87 0.10
C ILE A 81 5.81 18.41 1.28
N ASN A 82 4.49 18.65 1.17
CA ASN A 82 3.48 18.27 2.16
C ASN A 82 2.84 16.91 1.85
N SER A 83 3.20 16.26 0.74
CA SER A 83 2.73 14.91 0.43
C SER A 83 3.31 13.94 1.46
N GLN A 84 2.53 12.90 1.75
CA GLN A 84 2.98 11.84 2.64
C GLN A 84 4.17 11.09 2.02
N ARG A 85 4.92 10.41 2.88
CA ARG A 85 6.17 9.76 2.53
C ARG A 85 6.14 8.29 2.93
N PHE A 86 6.69 7.43 2.10
CA PHE A 86 6.81 6.00 2.41
C PHE A 86 8.09 5.42 1.82
N CYS A 87 8.40 4.21 2.28
CA CYS A 87 9.50 3.42 1.78
C CYS A 87 9.03 2.54 0.62
N HIS A 88 9.64 2.70 -0.56
CA HIS A 88 9.58 1.69 -1.62
C HIS A 88 10.11 0.35 -1.06
N PRO A 89 9.55 -0.81 -1.41
CA PRO A 89 10.11 -2.09 -0.98
C PRO A 89 11.57 -2.21 -1.46
N THR A 90 12.48 -2.23 -0.48
CA THR A 90 13.91 -2.58 -0.50
C THR A 90 14.89 -1.75 -1.37
N PRO A 91 15.99 -1.23 -0.76
CA PRO A 91 16.20 -0.87 0.64
C PRO A 91 15.87 0.62 0.89
N CYS A 92 15.22 0.90 2.03
CA CYS A 92 14.74 2.24 2.36
C CYS A 92 15.87 3.14 2.92
N ILE A 93 16.81 3.55 2.08
CA ILE A 93 17.97 4.32 2.52
C ILE A 93 17.58 5.80 2.71
N ALA A 94 17.21 6.18 3.93
CA ALA A 94 17.09 7.56 4.47
C ALA A 94 16.21 8.61 3.75
N ALA A 95 15.92 8.44 2.47
CA ALA A 95 15.04 9.27 1.69
C ALA A 95 13.81 8.44 1.33
N MET A 96 12.66 9.06 1.51
CA MET A 96 11.38 8.47 1.23
C MET A 96 10.82 9.04 -0.06
N HIS A 97 9.99 8.25 -0.71
CA HIS A 97 9.27 8.73 -1.87
C HIS A 97 8.03 9.46 -1.39
N PHE A 98 7.78 10.64 -1.97
CA PHE A 98 6.49 11.28 -1.81
C PHE A 98 5.44 10.46 -2.56
N TYR A 99 4.27 10.29 -1.97
CA TYR A 99 3.21 9.55 -2.62
C TYR A 99 1.86 10.26 -2.52
N GLN A 100 0.98 9.90 -3.44
CA GLN A 100 -0.43 10.27 -3.43
C GLN A 100 -1.28 9.00 -3.45
N VAL A 101 -2.25 8.95 -2.54
CA VAL A 101 -3.25 7.89 -2.49
C VAL A 101 -4.50 8.32 -3.26
N ILE A 102 -4.98 7.44 -4.14
CA ILE A 102 -6.15 7.67 -4.99
C ILE A 102 -7.06 6.44 -4.87
N ALA A 103 -8.27 6.59 -4.33
CA ALA A 103 -9.26 5.52 -4.36
C ALA A 103 -9.86 5.41 -5.76
N LEU A 104 -9.94 4.18 -6.26
CA LEU A 104 -10.60 3.86 -7.52
C LEU A 104 -11.98 3.27 -7.20
N ASN A 105 -13.03 3.92 -7.67
CA ASN A 105 -14.39 3.37 -7.60
C ASN A 105 -14.75 2.75 -8.95
N VAL A 106 -14.89 1.44 -8.95
CA VAL A 106 -15.12 0.60 -10.14
C VAL A 106 -16.58 0.16 -10.15
N SER A 107 -17.30 0.51 -11.21
CA SER A 107 -18.73 0.23 -11.37
C SER A 107 -19.02 -1.02 -12.19
N MET A 108 -18.02 -1.55 -12.90
CA MET A 108 -18.13 -2.73 -13.76
C MET A 108 -16.89 -3.60 -13.66
N ASP A 109 -17.09 -4.92 -13.68
CA ASP A 109 -16.01 -5.90 -13.79
C ASP A 109 -15.38 -5.78 -15.19
N ASP A 110 -14.12 -5.39 -15.28
CA ASP A 110 -13.45 -5.18 -16.57
C ASP A 110 -11.92 -5.18 -16.46
N LYS A 111 -11.25 -5.31 -17.60
CA LYS A 111 -9.82 -5.10 -17.76
C LYS A 111 -9.53 -3.63 -18.05
N TYR A 112 -8.82 -3.00 -17.13
CA TYR A 112 -8.42 -1.60 -17.21
C TYR A 112 -6.94 -1.47 -17.53
N THR A 113 -6.61 -0.46 -18.33
CA THR A 113 -5.25 0.05 -18.46
C THR A 113 -5.17 1.38 -17.72
N ILE A 114 -4.26 1.50 -16.76
CA ILE A 114 -4.02 2.70 -15.97
C ILE A 114 -2.64 3.24 -16.35
N GLN A 115 -2.58 4.52 -16.71
CA GLN A 115 -1.34 5.20 -17.07
C GLN A 115 -1.16 6.48 -16.28
N CYS A 116 0.06 6.74 -15.83
CA CYS A 116 0.47 8.08 -15.41
C CYS A 116 0.98 8.87 -16.62
N HIS A 117 0.96 10.19 -16.51
CA HIS A 117 1.64 11.09 -17.43
C HIS A 117 2.30 12.17 -16.59
N SER A 118 3.63 12.19 -16.58
CA SER A 118 4.43 13.17 -15.87
C SER A 118 5.77 13.41 -16.56
N CYS A 119 6.42 14.52 -16.21
CA CYS A 119 7.86 14.68 -16.48
C CYS A 119 8.73 13.99 -15.41
N MET A 120 8.10 13.51 -14.33
CA MET A 120 8.76 12.71 -13.32
C MET A 120 8.81 11.25 -13.78
N ASP A 121 9.85 10.56 -13.37
CA ASP A 121 9.90 9.11 -13.43
C ASP A 121 8.98 8.54 -12.33
N THR A 122 7.81 8.03 -12.73
CA THR A 122 6.70 7.68 -11.83
C THR A 122 6.55 6.18 -11.64
N TYR A 123 6.22 5.78 -10.41
CA TYR A 123 6.03 4.39 -10.01
C TYR A 123 4.66 4.23 -9.35
N GLY A 124 3.94 3.17 -9.69
CA GLY A 124 2.56 2.95 -9.26
C GLY A 124 2.37 1.63 -8.56
N TYR A 125 1.59 1.65 -7.49
CA TYR A 125 1.13 0.43 -6.79
C TYR A 125 -0.38 0.43 -6.71
N LEU A 126 -0.97 -0.72 -7.00
CA LEU A 126 -2.39 -0.94 -6.86
C LEU A 126 -2.64 -1.92 -5.73
N PHE A 127 -3.43 -1.51 -4.75
CA PHE A 127 -3.84 -2.31 -3.61
C PHE A 127 -5.33 -2.64 -3.68
N ASN A 128 -5.71 -3.80 -3.17
CA ASN A 128 -7.12 -4.07 -2.83
C ASN A 128 -7.40 -3.64 -1.39
N THR A 129 -8.60 -3.15 -1.12
CA THR A 129 -9.12 -2.76 0.20
C THR A 129 -8.41 -1.60 0.92
N THR A 130 -7.16 -1.77 1.36
CA THR A 130 -6.40 -0.83 2.18
C THR A 130 -4.93 -0.78 1.75
N PHE A 131 -4.35 0.41 1.82
CA PHE A 131 -2.91 0.65 1.70
C PHE A 131 -2.32 0.94 3.08
N ASP A 132 -1.18 0.35 3.41
CA ASP A 132 -0.41 0.62 4.62
C ASP A 132 1.02 1.02 4.21
N PRO A 133 1.45 2.29 4.42
CA PRO A 133 2.78 2.72 4.03
C PRO A 133 3.91 2.07 4.85
N THR A 134 3.57 1.31 5.90
CA THR A 134 4.52 0.55 6.73
C THR A 134 4.66 -0.91 6.31
N ASP A 135 3.73 -1.40 5.51
CA ASP A 135 3.75 -2.72 4.88
C ASP A 135 3.18 -2.61 3.46
N THR A 136 4.05 -2.22 2.54
CA THR A 136 3.71 -2.02 1.13
C THR A 136 3.45 -3.31 0.37
N THR A 137 3.63 -4.48 1.00
CA THR A 137 3.34 -5.78 0.39
C THR A 137 1.94 -6.26 0.72
N LYS A 138 1.38 -5.80 1.83
CA LYS A 138 0.04 -6.17 2.27
C LYS A 138 -1.02 -5.64 1.30
N ASN A 139 -1.86 -6.55 0.81
CA ASN A 139 -2.94 -6.29 -0.14
C ASN A 139 -2.51 -5.75 -1.52
N LEU A 140 -1.21 -5.84 -1.85
CA LEU A 140 -0.72 -5.47 -3.17
C LEU A 140 -1.36 -6.37 -4.24
N VAL A 141 -1.86 -5.76 -5.30
CA VAL A 141 -2.49 -6.43 -6.44
C VAL A 141 -1.53 -6.42 -7.64
N GLU A 142 -0.97 -5.25 -7.93
CA GLU A 142 -0.10 -5.03 -9.08
C GLU A 142 0.78 -3.81 -8.82
N GLU A 143 1.95 -3.77 -9.43
CA GLU A 143 2.85 -2.61 -9.42
C GLU A 143 3.45 -2.37 -10.80
N GLY A 144 3.94 -1.15 -11.06
CA GLY A 144 4.52 -0.84 -12.36
C GLY A 144 5.10 0.57 -12.44
N ASP A 145 6.22 0.66 -13.15
CA ASP A 145 6.97 1.89 -13.47
C ASP A 145 6.83 2.25 -14.94
N ASP A 146 7.55 1.57 -15.82
CA ASP A 146 7.85 2.00 -17.17
C ASP A 146 7.05 1.21 -18.20
N TYR A 147 6.77 1.86 -19.34
CA TYR A 147 6.27 1.17 -20.52
C TYR A 147 7.11 1.51 -21.75
N GLY A 148 8.01 0.60 -22.09
CA GLY A 148 8.93 0.76 -23.22
C GLY A 148 10.00 1.81 -22.91
N SER A 149 9.85 3.01 -23.47
CA SER A 149 10.77 4.14 -23.25
C SER A 149 10.13 5.31 -22.47
N SER A 150 8.88 5.15 -22.02
CA SER A 150 8.22 6.10 -21.12
C SER A 150 8.55 5.71 -19.67
N THR A 151 8.77 6.73 -18.85
CA THR A 151 9.01 6.62 -17.40
C THR A 151 7.73 6.79 -16.60
N ASP A 152 6.59 6.44 -17.20
CA ASP A 152 5.27 6.65 -16.61
C ASP A 152 4.60 5.33 -16.25
N ILE A 153 3.99 5.31 -15.05
CA ILE A 153 3.21 4.16 -14.53
C ILE A 153 2.40 3.54 -15.65
N PHE A 154 2.52 2.23 -15.84
CA PHE A 154 1.68 1.47 -16.76
C PHE A 154 1.20 0.17 -16.12
N LEU A 155 -0.10 0.11 -15.81
CA LEU A 155 -0.72 -1.07 -15.23
C LEU A 155 -1.82 -1.58 -16.16
N THR A 156 -1.90 -2.90 -16.32
CA THR A 156 -3.00 -3.55 -17.04
C THR A 156 -3.60 -4.63 -16.15
N VAL A 157 -4.78 -4.37 -15.59
CA VAL A 157 -5.33 -5.13 -14.47
C VAL A 157 -6.83 -5.36 -14.64
N THR A 158 -7.32 -6.52 -14.20
CA THR A 158 -8.76 -6.79 -14.11
C THR A 158 -9.29 -6.31 -12.76
N LEU A 159 -10.17 -5.32 -12.79
CA LEU A 159 -10.82 -4.78 -11.59
C LEU A 159 -12.24 -5.28 -11.49
N GLN A 160 -12.67 -5.56 -10.27
CA GLN A 160 -14.01 -6.04 -9.97
C GLN A 160 -14.83 -4.93 -9.30
N ARG A 161 -16.10 -4.82 -9.68
CA ARG A 161 -17.06 -3.94 -9.00
C ARG A 161 -17.19 -4.34 -7.54
N SER A 162 -17.54 -3.36 -6.71
CA SER A 162 -17.72 -3.53 -5.26
C SER A 162 -16.45 -3.92 -4.47
N ILE A 163 -15.29 -4.04 -5.14
CA ILE A 163 -13.99 -4.04 -4.47
C ILE A 163 -13.48 -2.60 -4.41
N ARG A 164 -13.06 -2.17 -3.22
CA ARG A 164 -12.33 -0.92 -3.06
C ARG A 164 -10.91 -1.13 -3.55
N TYR A 165 -10.45 -0.34 -4.51
CA TYR A 165 -9.05 -0.34 -4.94
C TYR A 165 -8.40 0.99 -4.56
N ILE A 166 -7.11 0.92 -4.27
CA ILE A 166 -6.29 2.08 -3.92
C ILE A 166 -5.08 2.09 -4.85
N LEU A 167 -4.97 3.13 -5.66
CA LEU A 167 -3.78 3.43 -6.43
C LEU A 167 -2.89 4.37 -5.61
N VAL A 168 -1.65 3.97 -5.40
CA VAL A 168 -0.59 4.80 -4.84
C VAL A 168 0.32 5.22 -5.98
N SER A 169 0.38 6.52 -6.25
CA SER A 169 1.29 7.11 -7.24
C SER A 169 2.48 7.73 -6.54
N THR A 170 3.68 7.39 -6.98
CA THR A 170 4.96 7.88 -6.44
C THR A 170 6.00 8.04 -7.55
N THR A 171 7.27 8.22 -7.19
CA THR A 171 8.40 8.39 -8.13
C THR A 171 9.43 7.29 -7.96
N TYR A 172 10.10 6.89 -9.04
CA TYR A 172 11.23 5.95 -8.96
C TYR A 172 12.43 6.58 -8.22
N SER A 173 12.71 7.85 -8.50
CA SER A 173 13.75 8.60 -7.81
C SER A 173 13.27 9.23 -6.51
N LEU A 174 14.18 9.34 -5.54
CA LEU A 174 13.91 9.86 -4.20
C LEU A 174 13.64 11.37 -4.21
N SER A 175 12.72 11.81 -3.35
CA SER A 175 12.40 13.24 -3.11
C SER A 175 12.02 14.06 -4.35
N VAL A 176 11.56 13.41 -5.41
CA VAL A 176 11.07 14.09 -6.62
C VAL A 176 9.66 14.63 -6.36
N LEU A 177 9.43 15.86 -6.82
CA LEU A 177 8.19 16.61 -6.69
C LEU A 177 7.75 17.07 -8.08
N GLY A 178 6.44 17.18 -8.28
CA GLY A 178 5.92 17.63 -9.56
C GLY A 178 4.47 17.23 -9.81
N PRO A 179 3.87 17.84 -10.84
CA PRO A 179 2.52 17.50 -11.27
C PRO A 179 2.51 16.18 -12.03
N PHE A 180 1.38 15.49 -11.97
CA PHE A 180 1.11 14.31 -12.77
C PHE A 180 -0.39 14.19 -13.07
N SER A 181 -0.71 13.41 -14.09
CA SER A 181 -2.10 13.02 -14.38
C SER A 181 -2.20 11.52 -14.56
N ILE A 182 -3.21 10.90 -13.94
CA ILE A 182 -3.55 9.50 -14.12
C ILE A 182 -4.70 9.41 -15.11
N THR A 183 -4.57 8.50 -16.05
CA THR A 183 -5.65 8.10 -16.96
C THR A 183 -5.98 6.63 -16.74
N SER A 184 -7.25 6.27 -16.85
CA SER A 184 -7.67 4.87 -16.95
C SER A 184 -8.52 4.66 -18.19
N THR A 185 -8.31 3.54 -18.87
CA THR A 185 -9.04 3.15 -20.08
C THR A 185 -9.68 1.78 -19.86
N GLY A 186 -10.99 1.68 -20.09
CA GLY A 186 -11.79 0.46 -19.98
C GLY A 186 -13.16 0.62 -20.63
N LEU A 187 -14.05 -0.34 -20.48
CA LEU A 187 -15.42 -0.31 -21.01
C LEU A 187 -16.30 0.75 -20.33
N VAL A 188 -16.03 1.05 -19.06
CA VAL A 188 -16.76 2.03 -18.25
C VAL A 188 -15.75 2.84 -17.44
N PRO A 189 -15.89 4.19 -17.32
CA PRO A 189 -14.93 5.01 -16.62
C PRO A 189 -14.81 4.66 -15.14
N ILE A 190 -13.58 4.70 -14.62
CA ILE A 190 -13.30 4.69 -13.17
C ILE A 190 -13.50 6.10 -12.62
N VAL A 191 -14.11 6.19 -11.44
CA VAL A 191 -14.16 7.43 -10.66
C VAL A 191 -12.98 7.47 -9.68
N PHE A 192 -12.11 8.46 -9.84
CA PHE A 192 -10.98 8.71 -8.95
C PHE A 192 -11.40 9.60 -7.77
N ASN A 193 -11.08 9.17 -6.55
CA ASN A 193 -11.29 9.96 -5.34
C ASN A 193 -9.95 10.17 -4.64
N LEU A 194 -9.51 11.43 -4.57
CA LEU A 194 -8.28 11.79 -3.88
C LEU A 194 -8.51 11.75 -2.36
N PHE A 195 -7.61 11.09 -1.63
CA PHE A 195 -7.56 11.26 -0.18
C PHE A 195 -6.92 12.61 0.12
N SER A 196 -7.67 13.50 0.77
CA SER A 196 -7.08 14.62 1.48
C SER A 196 -6.40 14.10 2.76
N ASN A 197 -5.36 14.79 3.22
CA ASN A 197 -4.48 14.40 4.33
C ASN A 197 -5.20 13.99 5.65
N GLU A 198 -6.51 14.22 5.82
CA GLU A 198 -7.27 13.87 7.03
C GLU A 198 -7.86 12.45 7.03
N SER A 199 -7.78 11.70 5.92
CA SER A 199 -8.30 10.32 5.84
C SER A 199 -7.37 9.34 5.12
N ALA A 200 -6.11 9.76 4.92
CA ALA A 200 -5.06 8.87 4.46
C ALA A 200 -4.71 7.83 5.54
N PRO A 201 -4.31 6.60 5.16
CA PRO A 201 -3.82 5.59 6.09
C PRO A 201 -2.64 6.10 6.93
N ALA A 202 -2.34 5.39 8.03
CA ALA A 202 -1.36 5.76 9.05
C ALA A 202 -0.13 6.47 8.47
N SER A 203 0.19 7.66 8.97
CA SER A 203 1.32 8.43 8.45
C SER A 203 2.64 7.85 8.96
N PHE A 204 3.64 7.91 8.08
CA PHE A 204 5.01 7.56 8.40
C PHE A 204 5.71 8.80 9.00
N VAL A 205 6.31 8.66 10.18
CA VAL A 205 7.06 9.73 10.87
C VAL A 205 8.54 9.54 10.67
N ILE A 206 9.22 10.68 10.52
CA ILE A 206 10.67 10.78 10.53
C ILE A 206 11.08 11.40 11.87
N SER A 207 11.74 10.63 12.71
CA SER A 207 12.44 11.13 13.90
C SER A 207 13.92 11.23 13.61
N GLN A 208 14.52 12.40 13.87
CA GLN A 208 15.94 12.65 13.62
C GLN A 208 16.67 12.97 14.92
N GLY A 209 17.87 12.43 15.05
CA GLY A 209 18.82 12.78 16.11
C GLY A 209 20.22 12.96 15.53
N SER A 210 21.07 13.70 16.22
CA SER A 210 22.48 13.84 15.83
C SER A 210 23.39 13.81 17.05
N SER A 211 24.61 13.31 16.85
CA SER A 211 25.64 13.27 17.89
C SER A 211 27.02 13.10 17.27
N SER A 212 28.03 12.82 18.09
CA SER A 212 29.37 12.49 17.63
C SER A 212 30.03 11.44 18.52
N LEU A 213 30.77 10.53 17.88
CA LEU A 213 31.70 9.65 18.56
C LEU A 213 32.98 10.46 18.81
N ALA A 214 33.34 10.64 20.08
CA ALA A 214 34.54 11.34 20.51
C ALA A 214 35.48 10.37 21.26
N SER A 215 36.74 10.76 21.43
CA SER A 215 37.70 9.97 22.24
C SER A 215 37.31 9.86 23.72
N THR A 216 36.39 10.71 24.17
CA THR A 216 35.79 10.67 25.51
C THR A 216 34.49 9.86 25.57
N SER A 217 33.98 9.39 24.43
CA SER A 217 32.80 8.54 24.41
C SER A 217 33.09 7.21 25.11
N PRO A 218 32.06 6.59 25.72
CA PRO A 218 32.18 5.25 26.28
C PRO A 218 32.70 4.26 25.24
N VAL A 219 33.55 3.32 25.69
CA VAL A 219 34.09 2.26 24.84
C VAL A 219 33.46 0.91 25.16
N TYR A 220 33.35 0.06 24.16
CA TYR A 220 32.95 -1.33 24.33
C TYR A 220 33.78 -2.26 23.43
N PHE A 221 33.71 -3.56 23.71
CA PHE A 221 34.28 -4.58 22.83
C PHE A 221 33.30 -4.85 21.68
N ARG A 222 33.78 -5.10 20.46
CA ARG A 222 32.92 -5.65 19.39
C ARG A 222 32.86 -7.18 19.54
N THR A 223 31.75 -7.81 19.17
CA THR A 223 31.63 -9.27 19.23
C THR A 223 32.70 -9.88 18.34
N GLY A 224 33.56 -10.75 18.87
CA GLY A 224 34.69 -11.34 18.13
C GLY A 224 36.06 -10.63 18.26
N THR A 225 36.15 -9.48 18.94
CA THR A 225 37.45 -8.84 19.27
C THR A 225 37.76 -8.97 20.76
N CYS A 226 38.88 -9.63 21.10
CA CYS A 226 39.14 -10.12 22.47
C CYS A 226 40.28 -9.41 23.22
N THR A 227 40.91 -8.37 22.67
CA THR A 227 42.17 -7.88 23.25
C THR A 227 42.03 -6.56 24.02
N THR A 228 41.26 -5.58 23.53
CA THR A 228 41.00 -4.30 24.24
C THR A 228 39.69 -3.64 23.77
N PRO A 229 38.91 -2.98 24.65
CA PRO A 229 37.74 -2.22 24.22
C PRO A 229 38.23 -0.92 23.59
N ASN A 230 38.05 -0.79 22.28
CA ASN A 230 38.58 0.33 21.50
C ASN A 230 37.55 0.90 20.51
N PHE A 231 36.27 0.52 20.64
CA PHE A 231 35.17 1.05 19.86
C PHE A 231 34.36 2.03 20.68
N TYR A 232 34.33 3.29 20.27
CA TYR A 232 33.48 4.31 20.87
C TYR A 232 32.02 4.04 20.52
N TYR A 233 31.09 4.32 21.43
CA TYR A 233 29.67 4.19 21.13
C TYR A 233 28.81 5.32 21.71
N ASN A 234 27.64 5.54 21.11
CA ASN A 234 26.52 6.25 21.71
C ASN A 234 25.29 5.35 21.72
N ALA A 235 24.44 5.51 22.73
CA ALA A 235 23.20 4.75 22.88
C ALA A 235 22.00 5.71 22.94
N PHE A 236 20.98 5.43 22.14
CA PHE A 236 19.76 6.23 22.02
C PHE A 236 18.54 5.38 22.36
N ALA A 237 17.66 5.90 23.20
CA ALA A 237 16.38 5.24 23.47
C ALA A 237 15.35 5.67 22.42
N ILE A 238 14.71 4.69 21.78
CA ILE A 238 13.57 4.92 20.89
C ILE A 238 12.29 4.80 21.73
N HIS A 239 11.44 5.82 21.61
CA HIS A 239 10.08 5.81 22.16
C HIS A 239 9.10 5.65 21.00
N VAL A 240 8.16 4.72 21.16
CA VAL A 240 7.32 4.22 20.08
C VAL A 240 5.89 4.33 20.55
N TYR A 241 5.07 5.02 19.76
CA TYR A 241 3.67 5.28 20.09
C TYR A 241 2.73 4.35 19.31
N THR A 242 3.16 3.86 18.15
CA THR A 242 2.44 2.91 17.32
C THR A 242 3.34 1.76 16.89
N ALA A 243 2.83 0.53 16.97
CA ALA A 243 3.56 -0.66 16.59
C ALA A 243 3.66 -0.75 15.06
N GLY A 244 4.79 -1.22 14.55
CA GLY A 244 4.98 -1.47 13.13
C GLY A 244 6.44 -1.61 12.75
N VAL A 245 6.68 -1.77 11.45
CA VAL A 245 8.04 -1.86 10.92
C VAL A 245 8.67 -0.47 10.91
N CYS A 246 9.79 -0.35 11.61
CA CYS A 246 10.61 0.85 11.62
C CYS A 246 11.92 0.58 10.88
N ASN A 247 12.32 1.53 10.04
CA ASN A 247 13.62 1.58 9.41
C ASN A 247 14.51 2.57 10.16
N ILE A 248 15.72 2.15 10.49
CA ILE A 248 16.71 2.94 11.21
C ILE A 248 17.92 3.05 10.30
N SER A 249 18.34 4.27 10.03
CA SER A 249 19.51 4.53 9.19
C SER A 249 20.38 5.60 9.84
N LEU A 250 21.64 5.64 9.41
CA LEU A 250 22.58 6.61 9.92
C LEU A 250 23.39 7.24 8.79
N ALA A 251 23.55 8.55 8.87
CA ALA A 251 24.42 9.32 8.00
C ALA A 251 25.68 9.73 8.76
N SER A 252 26.85 9.27 8.30
CA SER A 252 28.18 9.55 8.86
C SER A 252 29.23 9.63 7.76
N ASN A 253 30.40 10.20 8.10
CA ASN A 253 31.60 10.18 7.26
C ASN A 253 32.54 9.01 7.57
N PHE A 254 32.08 8.05 8.38
CA PHE A 254 32.81 6.87 8.79
C PHE A 254 31.97 5.62 8.57
N ASP A 255 32.67 4.49 8.46
CA ASP A 255 32.07 3.17 8.41
C ASP A 255 31.41 2.80 9.74
N SER A 256 30.08 2.79 9.74
CA SER A 256 29.24 2.68 10.94
C SER A 256 28.84 1.24 11.25
N TYR A 257 28.56 0.96 12.51
CA TYR A 257 27.99 -0.32 12.93
C TYR A 257 26.88 -0.06 13.95
N GLU A 258 25.79 -0.82 13.86
CA GLU A 258 24.63 -0.70 14.74
C GLU A 258 24.35 -1.98 15.53
N TYR A 259 23.81 -1.79 16.72
CA TYR A 259 23.04 -2.81 17.43
C TYR A 259 21.70 -2.27 17.90
N LEU A 260 20.65 -3.05 17.71
CA LEU A 260 19.34 -2.82 18.30
C LEU A 260 19.16 -3.72 19.53
N TYR A 261 18.77 -3.14 20.65
CA TYR A 261 18.50 -3.85 21.90
C TYR A 261 17.05 -3.67 22.34
N ASN A 262 16.51 -4.72 22.96
CA ASN A 262 15.27 -4.65 23.71
C ASN A 262 15.52 -4.16 25.14
N ASN A 263 14.76 -3.17 25.57
CA ASN A 263 14.67 -2.59 26.90
C ASN A 263 15.94 -1.90 27.44
N THR A 264 17.03 -2.66 27.61
CA THR A 264 18.28 -2.19 28.23
C THR A 264 19.51 -2.64 27.47
N PHE A 265 20.49 -1.74 27.36
CA PHE A 265 21.82 -2.02 26.84
C PHE A 265 22.83 -2.02 27.99
N ASN A 266 23.69 -3.05 28.02
CA ASN A 266 24.82 -3.14 28.94
C ASN A 266 26.10 -3.45 28.16
N SER A 267 27.04 -2.50 28.13
CA SER A 267 28.31 -2.63 27.40
C SER A 267 29.20 -3.78 27.89
N SER A 268 29.00 -4.27 29.12
CA SER A 268 29.69 -5.44 29.66
C SER A 268 29.01 -6.77 29.32
N ALA A 269 27.72 -6.74 28.95
CA ALA A 269 26.90 -7.92 28.66
C ALA A 269 26.19 -7.78 27.30
N ARG A 270 26.98 -7.51 26.25
CA ARG A 270 26.57 -7.02 24.92
C ARG A 270 25.61 -7.91 24.13
N THR A 271 25.54 -9.21 24.42
CA THR A 271 24.58 -10.10 23.75
C THR A 271 23.23 -10.13 24.46
N THR A 272 23.18 -9.62 25.69
CA THR A 272 21.95 -9.61 26.48
C THR A 272 20.99 -8.61 25.87
N ASN A 273 19.78 -9.09 25.55
CA ASN A 273 18.70 -8.32 24.91
C ASN A 273 19.02 -7.76 23.51
N MET A 274 20.12 -8.17 22.87
CA MET A 274 20.42 -7.77 21.50
C MET A 274 19.40 -8.45 20.57
N LEU A 275 18.71 -7.64 19.76
CA LEU A 275 17.72 -8.10 18.79
C LEU A 275 18.34 -8.31 17.42
N GLN A 276 19.14 -7.33 16.97
CA GLN A 276 19.74 -7.32 15.64
C GLN A 276 20.98 -6.42 15.62
N SER A 277 21.86 -6.62 14.63
CA SER A 277 23.04 -5.80 14.38
C SER A 277 23.34 -5.72 12.89
N ASN A 278 23.93 -4.61 12.42
CA ASN A 278 24.32 -4.43 11.02
C ASN A 278 25.52 -3.46 10.86
N ASP A 279 26.50 -3.76 10.00
CA ASP A 279 27.54 -2.82 9.52
C ASP A 279 27.08 -2.08 8.27
N ASP A 280 26.71 -2.83 7.24
CA ASP A 280 26.64 -2.31 5.88
C ASP A 280 25.21 -2.46 5.35
N GLY A 281 24.44 -1.39 5.50
CA GLY A 281 23.18 -1.23 4.81
C GLY A 281 23.41 -1.16 3.31
N THR A 282 23.11 -2.25 2.63
CA THR A 282 22.88 -2.31 1.17
C THR A 282 24.03 -1.79 0.30
N GLY A 283 25.27 -2.04 0.73
CA GLY A 283 26.49 -1.72 -0.03
C GLY A 283 27.06 -0.32 0.21
N SER A 284 26.53 0.43 1.18
CA SER A 284 27.16 1.65 1.69
C SER A 284 27.90 1.35 3.00
N THR A 285 28.90 2.18 3.37
CA THR A 285 29.58 2.12 4.69
C THR A 285 28.69 2.67 5.81
N GLN A 286 27.37 2.68 5.60
CA GLN A 286 26.36 3.18 6.51
C GLN A 286 25.37 2.07 6.78
N PHE A 287 25.01 1.86 8.05
CA PHE A 287 24.07 0.80 8.38
C PHE A 287 22.65 1.17 8.00
N PHE A 288 21.86 0.13 7.76
CA PHE A 288 20.41 0.21 7.59
C PHE A 288 19.77 -0.98 8.31
N LEU A 289 18.80 -0.72 9.17
CA LEU A 289 18.13 -1.76 9.94
C LEU A 289 16.61 -1.60 9.81
N SER A 290 15.94 -2.69 9.45
CA SER A 290 14.49 -2.77 9.39
C SER A 290 14.01 -3.76 10.44
N TYR A 291 13.20 -3.31 11.39
CA TYR A 291 12.74 -4.13 12.50
C TYR A 291 11.31 -3.81 12.90
N PHE A 292 10.52 -4.83 13.24
CA PHE A 292 9.17 -4.65 13.77
C PHE A 292 9.25 -4.23 15.24
N ILE A 293 8.85 -3.00 15.52
CA ILE A 293 8.88 -2.38 16.83
C ILE A 293 7.46 -2.39 17.40
N ASP A 294 7.29 -3.01 18.57
CA ASP A 294 6.01 -3.06 19.29
C ASP A 294 5.76 -1.82 20.18
N ILE A 295 4.49 -1.50 20.44
CA ILE A 295 4.09 -0.48 21.43
C ILE A 295 4.47 -0.92 22.85
N LEU A 296 4.69 0.06 23.73
CA LEU A 296 5.04 -0.15 25.15
C LEU A 296 6.39 -0.83 25.41
N ALA A 297 7.07 -1.34 24.38
CA ALA A 297 8.45 -1.78 24.47
C ALA A 297 9.41 -0.59 24.33
N ARG A 298 10.51 -0.64 25.08
CA ARG A 298 11.60 0.32 24.99
C ARG A 298 12.69 -0.29 24.12
N TYR A 299 13.19 0.44 23.14
CA TYR A 299 14.30 -0.02 22.30
C TYR A 299 15.51 0.88 22.49
N ILE A 300 16.70 0.31 22.41
CA ILE A 300 17.95 1.07 22.47
C ILE A 300 18.76 0.77 21.21
N VAL A 301 19.04 1.82 20.44
CA VAL A 301 19.99 1.76 19.34
C VAL A 301 21.36 2.16 19.84
N VAL A 302 22.34 1.32 19.61
CA VAL A 302 23.75 1.60 19.88
C VAL A 302 24.46 1.84 18.56
N VAL A 303 24.95 3.06 18.38
CA VAL A 303 25.75 3.49 17.23
C VAL A 303 27.22 3.37 17.58
N THR A 304 27.99 2.72 16.71
CA THR A 304 29.44 2.62 16.79
C THR A 304 30.05 2.53 15.39
N THR A 305 31.32 2.15 15.28
CA THR A 305 32.09 2.11 14.03
C THR A 305 32.53 0.68 13.70
N TYR A 306 32.68 0.38 12.43
CA TYR A 306 33.21 -0.91 11.98
C TYR A 306 34.68 -1.09 12.42
N SER A 307 35.49 -0.03 12.27
CA SER A 307 36.89 0.04 12.68
C SER A 307 37.06 0.69 14.06
N ALA A 308 38.08 0.27 14.81
CA ALA A 308 38.33 0.78 16.14
C ALA A 308 38.85 2.22 16.16
N SER A 309 38.58 2.92 17.26
CA SER A 309 39.09 4.27 17.55
C SER A 309 38.73 5.35 16.53
N ILE A 310 37.66 5.12 15.77
CA ILE A 310 37.13 6.09 14.82
C ILE A 310 36.18 7.06 15.53
N THR A 311 36.37 8.35 15.26
CA THR A 311 35.57 9.45 15.82
C THR A 311 34.96 10.26 14.69
N GLY A 312 33.80 10.87 14.92
CA GLY A 312 33.17 11.72 13.92
C GLY A 312 31.72 12.04 14.26
N PRO A 313 31.14 13.05 13.61
CA PRO A 313 29.72 13.36 13.72
C PRO A 313 28.87 12.34 12.96
N PHE A 314 27.64 12.15 13.42
CA PHE A 314 26.63 11.36 12.72
C PHE A 314 25.22 11.89 12.97
N ALA A 315 24.30 11.53 12.08
CA ALA A 315 22.87 11.73 12.24
C ALA A 315 22.14 10.39 12.14
N ILE A 316 21.26 10.11 13.09
CA ILE A 316 20.37 8.94 13.08
C ILE A 316 18.99 9.38 12.57
N ASN A 317 18.44 8.61 11.64
CA ASN A 317 17.10 8.79 11.13
C ASN A 317 16.29 7.53 11.43
N ILE A 318 15.16 7.70 12.12
CA ILE A 318 14.22 6.64 12.40
C ILE A 318 12.94 6.95 11.64
N PHE A 319 12.52 5.96 10.88
CA PHE A 319 11.45 5.99 9.94
C PHE A 319 10.45 4.93 10.42
N GLY A 320 9.26 5.32 10.89
CA GLY A 320 8.25 4.33 11.27
C GLY A 320 6.83 4.89 11.32
N PRO A 321 5.83 4.06 11.65
CA PRO A 321 4.48 4.52 11.92
C PRO A 321 4.45 5.58 13.03
N ASN A 322 3.58 6.59 12.89
CA ASN A 322 3.27 7.56 13.96
C ASN A 322 2.52 6.92 15.11
#